data_AF-A0A3Q3F475-F1
#
_entry.id   AF-A0A3Q3F475-F1
#
_cell.length_a   1.000
_cell.length_b   1.000
_cell.length_c   1.000
_cell.angle_alpha   90.00
_cell.angle_beta   90.00
_cell.angle_gamma   90.00
#
_symmetry.space_group_name_H-M   'P 1'
#
loop_
_entity.id
_entity.type
_entity.pdbx_description
1 polymer ?
#
loop_
_entity_poly.entity_id
_entity_poly.type
_entity_poly.pdbx_seq_one_letter_code
_entity_poly.pdbx_strand_id
1 'polypeptide(L)'
;MRPDVSVSSTSMRRILRVDLLRCIGVFSGNPPSHASLTAVHKNAFLQSFSRKSTSDSSTMDLSDMRKKYKADEECFEESQLVSLDPIKQFGDWFDQATKCPEIGEANAMCIATASKDGRPSARMVLLKGYSDEGFRFFTNYESRKGSELESNPHACLVFYWEPLNRQIRIEGNVERIPFQSSCDYFHSRPKSSQIGAVVSRQSTPVPDRDYLRQKNAELLEKYKDTEVPMPDYWGGYIVKPYLIEFWQGQTNRLHDRIVFTKPKDGESESGEFEHAAEGGWVYQRLSP
;
A
#
# COMPACT_ATOMS: atom_id res chain seq x y z
N MET A 1 5.71 -38.27 43.87
CA MET A 1 6.41 -39.53 43.54
C MET A 1 5.68 -40.18 42.39
N ARG A 2 6.37 -40.37 41.26
CA ARG A 2 5.90 -41.12 40.07
C ARG A 2 5.95 -42.63 40.35
N PRO A 3 5.35 -43.43 39.46
CA PRO A 3 6.24 -44.27 38.66
C PRO A 3 5.98 -44.21 37.15
N ASP A 4 7.07 -44.40 36.42
CA ASP A 4 7.20 -44.59 34.98
C ASP A 4 6.54 -45.88 34.48
N VAL A 5 6.00 -45.84 33.27
CA VAL A 5 6.04 -46.98 32.34
C VAL A 5 6.39 -46.46 30.95
N SER A 6 7.49 -46.98 30.42
CA SER A 6 8.00 -46.78 29.06
C SER A 6 7.60 -47.98 28.20
N VAL A 7 7.16 -47.74 26.95
CA VAL A 7 7.24 -48.72 25.85
C VAL A 7 7.44 -47.97 24.53
N SER A 8 8.47 -48.39 23.79
CA SER A 8 8.79 -47.97 22.42
C SER A 8 8.31 -49.02 21.42
N SER A 9 7.92 -48.63 20.19
CA SER A 9 8.34 -49.34 18.96
C SER A 9 7.94 -48.60 17.67
N THR A 10 8.97 -48.22 16.90
CA THR A 10 9.24 -48.65 15.50
C THR A 10 8.23 -48.38 14.36
N SER A 11 8.62 -47.41 13.51
CA SER A 11 8.74 -47.46 12.03
C SER A 11 7.66 -48.11 11.15
N MET A 12 7.11 -47.33 10.21
CA MET A 12 6.94 -47.80 8.82
C MET A 12 6.95 -46.63 7.83
N ARG A 13 7.99 -46.58 7.00
CA ARG A 13 8.07 -45.81 5.75
C ARG A 13 7.22 -46.51 4.69
N ARG A 14 6.43 -45.78 3.91
CA ARG A 14 5.92 -46.24 2.61
C ARG A 14 6.41 -45.32 1.50
N ILE A 15 7.18 -45.93 0.61
CA ILE A 15 7.66 -45.43 -0.69
C ILE A 15 6.61 -45.84 -1.72
N LEU A 16 6.20 -44.92 -2.58
CA LEU A 16 5.54 -45.23 -3.85
C LEU A 16 6.21 -44.39 -4.95
N ARG A 17 7.09 -45.05 -5.71
CA ARG A 17 7.53 -44.68 -7.06
C ARG A 17 6.61 -45.40 -8.03
N VAL A 18 6.14 -44.72 -9.08
CA VAL A 18 5.69 -45.36 -10.32
C VAL A 18 6.20 -44.52 -11.50
N ASP A 19 6.58 -45.25 -12.54
CA ASP A 19 7.58 -44.95 -13.54
C ASP A 19 7.17 -44.07 -14.74
N LEU A 20 8.24 -43.58 -15.34
CA LEU A 20 8.41 -42.87 -16.60
C LEU A 20 8.08 -43.77 -17.82
N LEU A 21 7.39 -43.24 -18.83
CA LEU A 21 7.38 -43.81 -20.18
C LEU A 21 7.76 -42.74 -21.21
N ARG A 22 8.80 -43.08 -21.97
CA ARG A 22 9.51 -42.28 -22.97
C ARG A 22 9.27 -42.98 -24.31
N CYS A 23 8.75 -42.27 -25.31
CA CYS A 23 8.72 -42.76 -26.69
C CYS A 23 9.62 -41.89 -27.56
N ILE A 24 10.61 -42.55 -28.17
CA ILE A 24 11.56 -42.04 -29.16
C ILE A 24 11.00 -42.38 -30.54
N GLY A 25 11.04 -41.43 -31.47
CA GLY A 25 10.82 -41.66 -32.89
C GLY A 25 11.90 -40.94 -33.70
N VAL A 26 12.86 -41.71 -34.21
CA VAL A 26 13.91 -41.29 -35.15
C VAL A 26 13.43 -41.64 -36.55
N PHE A 27 13.56 -40.72 -37.52
CA PHE A 27 13.73 -41.11 -38.92
C PHE A 27 14.69 -40.16 -39.65
N SER A 28 15.51 -40.82 -40.47
CA SER A 28 16.73 -40.40 -41.16
C SER A 28 16.46 -39.95 -42.61
N GLY A 29 17.36 -39.16 -43.18
CA GLY A 29 17.43 -38.91 -44.62
C GLY A 29 18.54 -37.93 -45.02
N ASN A 30 19.61 -38.44 -45.64
CA ASN A 30 20.78 -37.71 -46.15
C ASN A 30 20.53 -37.05 -47.53
N PRO A 31 21.40 -36.09 -47.96
CA PRO A 31 21.17 -35.21 -49.11
C PRO A 31 21.88 -35.68 -50.40
N PRO A 32 21.67 -34.98 -51.54
CA PRO A 32 22.65 -34.98 -52.62
C PRO A 32 23.17 -33.59 -52.98
N SER A 33 24.28 -33.61 -53.71
CA SER A 33 25.27 -32.57 -53.93
C SER A 33 25.34 -32.06 -55.38
N HIS A 34 25.95 -30.88 -55.54
CA HIS A 34 26.59 -30.27 -56.73
C HIS A 34 25.82 -30.14 -58.08
N ALA A 35 25.68 -28.91 -58.59
CA ALA A 35 26.61 -28.34 -59.58
C ALA A 35 26.14 -27.00 -60.22
N SER A 36 27.15 -26.16 -60.50
CA SER A 36 27.29 -25.20 -61.61
C SER A 36 26.85 -23.74 -61.45
N LEU A 37 27.85 -22.88 -61.71
CA LEU A 37 27.86 -21.43 -61.80
C LEU A 37 27.29 -20.93 -63.14
N THR A 38 26.58 -19.81 -63.13
CA THR A 38 26.75 -18.72 -64.11
C THR A 38 26.23 -17.40 -63.51
N ALA A 39 26.96 -16.33 -63.80
CA ALA A 39 26.88 -15.03 -63.15
C ALA A 39 25.87 -14.08 -63.79
N VAL A 40 25.11 -13.31 -62.99
CA VAL A 40 24.65 -11.96 -63.37
C VAL A 40 24.49 -11.07 -62.12
N HIS A 41 25.26 -9.98 -62.10
CA HIS A 41 25.08 -8.69 -61.44
C HIS A 41 23.86 -8.50 -60.52
N LYS A 42 24.10 -8.04 -59.28
CA LYS A 42 23.29 -7.00 -58.63
C LYS A 42 23.98 -6.38 -57.42
N ASN A 43 24.13 -5.06 -57.51
CA ASN A 43 24.40 -4.03 -56.51
C ASN A 43 24.52 -4.47 -55.05
N ALA A 44 25.69 -4.18 -54.49
CA ALA A 44 25.91 -4.09 -53.05
C ALA A 44 25.04 -2.98 -52.46
N PHE A 45 23.99 -3.35 -51.73
CA PHE A 45 23.38 -2.51 -50.71
C PHE A 45 23.86 -3.07 -49.37
N LEU A 46 24.75 -2.33 -48.71
CA LEU A 46 25.20 -2.63 -47.35
C LEU A 46 24.00 -2.50 -46.40
N GLN A 47 23.22 -3.57 -46.24
CA GLN A 47 22.42 -3.75 -45.05
C GLN A 47 23.39 -4.10 -43.93
N SER A 48 23.66 -3.12 -43.08
CA SER A 48 24.15 -3.31 -41.73
C SER A 48 23.22 -4.29 -41.02
N PHE A 49 23.57 -5.58 -41.07
CA PHE A 49 23.04 -6.58 -40.14
C PHE A 49 23.68 -6.28 -38.79
N SER A 50 23.12 -5.29 -38.09
CA SER A 50 23.30 -5.19 -36.64
C SER A 50 22.77 -6.49 -36.06
N ARG A 51 23.70 -7.36 -35.65
CA ARG A 51 23.39 -8.52 -34.83
C ARG A 51 22.66 -7.97 -33.61
N LYS A 52 21.33 -8.15 -33.56
CA LYS A 52 20.60 -8.11 -32.29
C LYS A 52 21.23 -9.18 -31.43
N SER A 53 22.16 -8.72 -30.59
CA SER A 53 22.57 -9.40 -29.38
C SER A 53 21.29 -9.89 -28.71
N THR A 54 21.24 -11.20 -28.46
CA THR A 54 20.21 -11.84 -27.66
C THR A 54 20.22 -11.19 -26.28
N SER A 55 19.40 -10.16 -26.09
CA SER A 55 19.20 -9.52 -24.81
C SER A 55 18.40 -10.45 -23.91
N ASP A 56 19.00 -10.78 -22.78
CA ASP A 56 18.41 -11.43 -21.62
C ASP A 56 16.94 -10.99 -21.40
N SER A 57 15.98 -11.92 -21.47
CA SER A 57 14.54 -11.63 -21.50
C SER A 57 13.94 -11.33 -20.12
N SER A 58 14.74 -10.80 -19.20
CA SER A 58 14.36 -10.53 -17.80
C SER A 58 14.22 -9.03 -17.49
N THR A 59 14.66 -8.15 -18.40
CA THR A 59 14.60 -6.69 -18.19
C THR A 59 13.46 -6.07 -19.00
N MET A 60 12.36 -5.74 -18.31
CA MET A 60 11.27 -4.94 -18.87
C MET A 60 11.56 -3.45 -18.61
N ASP A 61 11.67 -2.66 -19.68
CA ASP A 61 11.78 -1.20 -19.57
C ASP A 61 10.38 -0.59 -19.42
N LEU A 62 10.18 0.21 -18.36
CA LEU A 62 8.91 0.86 -18.02
C LEU A 62 8.97 2.39 -18.18
N SER A 63 10.06 2.92 -18.75
CA SER A 63 10.33 4.37 -18.81
C SER A 63 9.24 5.16 -19.56
N ASP A 64 8.60 4.53 -20.54
CA ASP A 64 7.58 5.16 -21.40
C ASP A 64 6.16 5.15 -20.79
N MET A 65 5.95 4.56 -19.61
CA MET A 65 4.63 4.51 -18.96
C MET A 65 4.19 5.84 -18.33
N ARG A 66 5.07 6.87 -18.33
CA ARG A 66 4.77 8.16 -17.69
C ARG A 66 3.70 8.93 -18.46
N LYS A 67 2.63 9.30 -17.76
CA LYS A 67 1.60 10.21 -18.26
C LYS A 67 2.04 11.67 -18.14
N LYS A 68 1.47 12.53 -18.99
CA LYS A 68 1.58 13.99 -18.83
C LYS A 68 0.69 14.44 -17.67
N TYR A 69 1.13 15.45 -16.93
CA TYR A 69 0.43 16.04 -15.79
C TYR A 69 -0.04 17.45 -16.15
N LYS A 70 -0.16 18.33 -15.16
CA LYS A 70 -0.43 19.76 -15.34
C LYS A 70 0.71 20.49 -16.05
N ALA A 71 0.39 21.59 -16.70
CA ALA A 71 1.36 22.49 -17.32
C ALA A 71 1.90 23.50 -16.29
N ASP A 72 3.00 24.20 -16.62
CA ASP A 72 3.65 25.15 -15.71
C ASP A 72 2.72 26.30 -15.31
N GLU A 73 1.79 26.66 -16.20
CA GLU A 73 0.75 27.66 -15.97
C GLU A 73 -0.31 27.23 -14.94
N GLU A 74 -0.32 25.95 -14.56
CA GLU A 74 -1.18 25.35 -13.53
C GLU A 74 -0.35 24.89 -12.30
N CYS A 75 0.78 25.57 -12.05
CA CYS A 75 1.58 25.45 -10.83
C CYS A 75 0.69 25.52 -9.58
N PHE A 76 1.02 24.72 -8.56
CA PHE A 76 0.43 24.82 -7.23
C PHE A 76 1.31 25.69 -6.32
N GLU A 77 0.98 26.96 -6.24
CA GLU A 77 1.68 28.00 -5.48
C GLU A 77 1.12 28.18 -4.07
N GLU A 78 1.90 28.80 -3.19
CA GLU A 78 1.52 29.17 -1.83
C GLU A 78 0.25 30.05 -1.82
N SER A 79 0.12 30.92 -2.82
CA SER A 79 -1.04 31.80 -3.01
C SER A 79 -2.35 31.05 -3.29
N GLN A 80 -2.25 29.78 -3.71
CA GLN A 80 -3.40 28.91 -4.01
C GLN A 80 -3.74 27.94 -2.87
N LEU A 81 -3.01 28.00 -1.75
CA LEU A 81 -3.47 27.37 -0.51
C LEU A 81 -4.81 28.00 -0.12
N VAL A 82 -5.85 27.18 0.01
CA VAL A 82 -7.15 27.66 0.47
C VAL A 82 -7.15 27.99 1.96
N SER A 83 -6.12 27.52 2.68
CA SER A 83 -5.97 27.68 4.12
C SER A 83 -4.51 27.48 4.54
N LEU A 84 -4.07 28.26 5.53
CA LEU A 84 -2.79 28.05 6.21
C LEU A 84 -2.92 27.09 7.42
N ASP A 85 -4.11 26.59 7.70
CA ASP A 85 -4.31 25.36 8.48
C ASP A 85 -4.24 24.14 7.54
N PRO A 86 -3.25 23.24 7.69
CA PRO A 86 -3.07 22.11 6.79
C PRO A 86 -4.18 21.06 6.87
N ILE A 87 -4.93 20.98 7.97
CA ILE A 87 -6.09 20.07 8.06
C ILE A 87 -7.22 20.57 7.16
N LYS A 88 -7.44 21.89 7.11
CA LYS A 88 -8.42 22.49 6.20
C LYS A 88 -7.97 22.37 4.74
N GLN A 89 -6.68 22.55 4.45
CA GLN A 89 -6.13 22.33 3.11
C GLN A 89 -6.28 20.86 2.67
N PHE A 90 -6.06 19.89 3.57
CA PHE A 90 -6.40 18.49 3.32
C PHE A 90 -7.88 18.33 2.99
N GLY A 91 -8.77 18.96 3.77
CA GLY A 91 -10.21 18.88 3.58
C GLY A 91 -10.67 19.35 2.19
N ASP A 92 -10.08 20.44 1.68
CA ASP A 92 -10.36 20.94 0.32
C ASP A 92 -9.92 19.95 -0.76
N TRP A 93 -8.68 19.45 -0.70
CA TRP A 93 -8.22 18.45 -1.68
C TRP A 93 -8.99 17.13 -1.59
N PHE A 94 -9.37 16.72 -0.39
CA PHE A 94 -10.20 15.54 -0.16
C PHE A 94 -11.60 15.71 -0.76
N ASP A 95 -12.23 16.87 -0.60
CA ASP A 95 -13.52 17.18 -1.21
C ASP A 95 -13.42 17.15 -2.76
N GLN A 96 -12.36 17.72 -3.34
CA GLN A 96 -12.11 17.62 -4.79
C GLN A 96 -11.92 16.16 -5.23
N ALA A 97 -11.21 15.34 -4.45
CA ALA A 97 -11.02 13.92 -4.75
C ALA A 97 -12.33 13.11 -4.67
N THR A 98 -13.22 13.42 -3.71
CA THR A 98 -14.52 12.73 -3.60
C THR A 98 -15.50 13.08 -4.73
N LYS A 99 -15.33 14.27 -5.34
CA LYS A 99 -16.12 14.73 -6.49
C LYS A 99 -15.59 14.25 -7.84
N CYS A 100 -14.38 13.69 -7.88
CA CYS A 100 -13.76 13.18 -9.11
C CYS A 100 -14.30 11.78 -9.46
N PRO A 101 -15.00 11.60 -10.60
CA PRO A 101 -15.66 10.33 -10.92
C PRO A 101 -14.69 9.17 -11.20
N GLU A 102 -13.43 9.47 -11.55
CA GLU A 102 -12.38 8.47 -11.78
C GLU A 102 -11.76 7.93 -10.48
N ILE A 103 -12.04 8.55 -9.33
CA ILE A 103 -11.53 8.13 -8.02
C ILE A 103 -12.58 7.26 -7.32
N GLY A 104 -12.30 5.96 -7.21
CA GLY A 104 -13.22 5.01 -6.57
C GLY A 104 -13.35 5.20 -5.05
N GLU A 105 -12.23 5.23 -4.32
CA GLU A 105 -12.20 5.41 -2.87
C GLU A 105 -11.24 6.54 -2.51
N ALA A 106 -11.74 7.79 -2.47
CA ALA A 106 -10.90 8.96 -2.15
C ALA A 106 -10.25 8.88 -0.76
N ASN A 107 -10.88 8.14 0.17
CA ASN A 107 -10.37 7.88 1.52
C ASN A 107 -9.44 6.67 1.63
N ALA A 108 -9.13 5.99 0.53
CA ALA A 108 -8.09 4.97 0.52
C ALA A 108 -6.72 5.61 0.73
N MET A 109 -5.98 5.10 1.70
CA MET A 109 -4.64 5.56 2.03
C MET A 109 -3.70 4.39 2.27
N CYS A 110 -2.44 4.55 1.86
CA CYS A 110 -1.38 3.66 2.30
C CYS A 110 -0.93 4.11 3.70
N ILE A 111 -0.91 3.19 4.65
CA ILE A 111 -0.29 3.43 5.97
C ILE A 111 1.01 2.63 6.07
N ALA A 112 2.11 3.34 6.29
CA ALA A 112 3.41 2.78 6.61
C ALA A 112 3.66 2.84 8.12
N THR A 113 4.09 1.71 8.68
CA THR A 113 4.48 1.53 10.08
C THR A 113 5.84 0.84 10.12
N ALA A 114 6.51 0.83 11.27
CA ALA A 114 7.77 0.12 11.42
C ALA A 114 7.86 -0.56 12.78
N SER A 115 8.54 -1.68 12.80
CA SER A 115 9.01 -2.33 14.03
C SER A 115 10.03 -1.45 14.77
N LYS A 116 10.27 -1.74 16.06
CA LYS A 116 11.26 -1.02 16.88
C LYS A 116 12.69 -1.09 16.34
N ASP A 117 13.04 -2.11 15.57
CA ASP A 117 14.34 -2.24 14.89
C ASP A 117 14.38 -1.52 13.52
N GLY A 118 13.36 -0.74 13.20
CA GLY A 118 13.33 0.10 12.00
C GLY A 118 12.96 -0.64 10.72
N ARG A 119 12.37 -1.84 10.79
CA ARG A 119 11.89 -2.55 9.58
C ARG A 119 10.50 -2.04 9.20
N PRO A 120 10.35 -1.37 8.03
CA PRO A 120 9.08 -0.82 7.63
C PRO A 120 8.13 -1.89 7.09
N SER A 121 6.84 -1.60 7.16
CA SER A 121 5.79 -2.34 6.48
C SER A 121 4.65 -1.41 6.08
N ALA A 122 4.01 -1.69 4.95
CA ALA A 122 2.98 -0.83 4.39
C ALA A 122 1.78 -1.65 3.88
N ARG A 123 0.59 -1.04 3.88
CA ARG A 123 -0.65 -1.61 3.35
C ARG A 123 -1.70 -0.53 3.14
N MET A 124 -2.70 -0.81 2.33
CA MET A 124 -3.88 0.05 2.18
C MET A 124 -4.83 -0.09 3.37
N VAL A 125 -5.38 1.03 3.82
CA VAL A 125 -6.49 1.14 4.76
C VAL A 125 -7.41 2.28 4.32
N LEU A 126 -8.58 2.39 4.93
CA LEU A 126 -9.50 3.49 4.67
C LEU A 126 -9.46 4.48 5.83
N LEU A 127 -9.31 5.77 5.51
CA LEU A 127 -9.58 6.85 6.45
C LEU A 127 -11.06 6.84 6.83
N LYS A 128 -11.36 6.93 8.13
CA LYS A 128 -12.71 6.86 8.70
C LYS A 128 -13.14 8.14 9.44
N GLY A 129 -12.30 9.15 9.40
CA GLY A 129 -12.59 10.49 9.88
C GLY A 129 -11.30 11.27 10.06
N TYR A 130 -11.38 12.58 9.99
CA TYR A 130 -10.30 13.48 10.34
C TYR A 130 -10.88 14.70 11.07
N SER A 131 -10.06 15.32 11.92
CA SER A 131 -10.35 16.56 12.60
C SER A 131 -9.03 17.28 12.91
N ASP A 132 -9.10 18.41 13.61
CA ASP A 132 -7.95 19.08 14.22
C ASP A 132 -7.07 18.15 15.08
N GLU A 133 -7.68 17.14 15.73
CA GLU A 133 -6.96 16.12 16.47
C GLU A 133 -6.11 15.17 15.60
N GLY A 134 -6.48 14.95 14.33
CA GLY A 134 -5.76 14.07 13.42
C GLY A 134 -6.63 13.10 12.61
N PHE A 135 -6.01 12.03 12.11
CA PHE A 135 -6.57 11.14 11.08
C PHE A 135 -6.90 9.75 11.65
N ARG A 136 -8.18 9.37 11.62
CA ARG A 136 -8.69 8.14 12.25
C ARG A 136 -8.84 6.99 11.27
N PHE A 137 -8.41 5.80 11.68
CA PHE A 137 -8.64 4.55 10.97
C PHE A 137 -8.85 3.40 11.97
N PHE A 138 -9.42 2.28 11.50
CA PHE A 138 -9.78 1.15 12.35
C PHE A 138 -9.13 -0.14 11.88
N THR A 139 -8.71 -0.98 12.82
CA THR A 139 -7.98 -2.21 12.53
C THR A 139 -8.12 -3.22 13.68
N ASN A 140 -7.59 -4.41 13.46
CA ASN A 140 -7.29 -5.35 14.53
C ASN A 140 -5.92 -4.99 15.16
N TYR A 141 -5.87 -4.82 16.48
CA TYR A 141 -4.69 -4.49 17.28
C TYR A 141 -3.64 -5.62 17.31
N GLU A 142 -4.05 -6.87 17.12
CA GLU A 142 -3.15 -8.03 17.02
C GLU A 142 -2.58 -8.22 15.59
N SER A 143 -3.02 -7.42 14.61
CA SER A 143 -2.43 -7.45 13.27
C SER A 143 -0.98 -6.97 13.29
N ARG A 144 -0.20 -7.30 12.24
CA ARG A 144 1.20 -6.81 12.12
C ARG A 144 1.30 -5.28 12.32
N LYS A 145 0.39 -4.50 11.73
CA LYS A 145 0.38 -3.04 11.88
C LYS A 145 0.03 -2.62 13.31
N GLY A 146 -0.91 -3.31 13.95
CA GLY A 146 -1.29 -3.04 15.33
C GLY A 146 -0.12 -3.29 16.26
N SER A 147 0.51 -4.46 16.17
CA SER A 147 1.70 -4.78 16.96
C SER A 147 2.86 -3.80 16.73
N GLU A 148 3.10 -3.39 15.48
CA GLU A 148 4.11 -2.37 15.17
C GLU A 148 3.75 -1.04 15.87
N LEU A 149 2.51 -0.55 15.75
CA LEU A 149 2.04 0.70 16.36
C LEU A 149 2.06 0.71 17.90
N GLU A 150 1.76 -0.42 18.53
CA GLU A 150 1.89 -0.55 20.00
C GLU A 150 3.34 -0.44 20.46
N SER A 151 4.26 -0.96 19.65
CA SER A 151 5.69 -0.96 19.98
C SER A 151 6.38 0.34 19.57
N ASN A 152 5.92 0.96 18.50
CA ASN A 152 6.54 2.11 17.85
C ASN A 152 5.41 3.01 17.31
N PRO A 153 4.92 3.97 18.13
CA PRO A 153 3.69 4.73 17.86
C PRO A 153 3.92 5.86 16.84
N HIS A 154 4.51 5.53 15.70
CA HIS A 154 4.74 6.44 14.57
C HIS A 154 4.19 5.83 13.29
N ALA A 155 3.55 6.65 12.47
CA ALA A 155 3.06 6.24 11.16
C ALA A 155 3.23 7.34 10.11
N CYS A 156 3.33 6.91 8.85
CA CYS A 156 3.19 7.76 7.68
C CYS A 156 1.95 7.31 6.89
N LEU A 157 1.10 8.26 6.52
CA LEU A 157 -0.06 8.07 5.64
C LEU A 157 0.25 8.67 4.28
N VAL A 158 -0.14 7.99 3.21
CA VAL A 158 -0.04 8.49 1.84
C VAL A 158 -1.39 8.34 1.14
N PHE A 159 -1.93 9.47 0.70
CA PHE A 159 -3.03 9.53 -0.26
C PHE A 159 -2.43 9.75 -1.64
N TYR A 160 -2.90 9.01 -2.64
CA TYR A 160 -2.49 9.21 -4.02
C TYR A 160 -3.72 9.19 -4.92
N TRP A 161 -4.06 10.35 -5.46
CA TRP A 161 -5.20 10.54 -6.36
C TRP A 161 -4.68 10.73 -7.77
N GLU A 162 -4.43 9.60 -8.44
CA GLU A 162 -3.84 9.57 -9.78
C GLU A 162 -4.57 10.47 -10.79
N PRO A 163 -5.92 10.49 -10.86
CA PRO A 163 -6.62 11.34 -11.82
C PRO A 163 -6.37 12.85 -11.62
N LEU A 164 -6.05 13.26 -10.38
CA LEU A 164 -5.75 14.65 -10.03
C LEU A 164 -4.24 14.97 -10.04
N ASN A 165 -3.40 13.94 -10.24
CA ASN A 165 -1.94 14.03 -10.09
C ASN A 165 -1.54 14.64 -8.75
N ARG A 166 -2.22 14.22 -7.67
CA ARG A 166 -1.99 14.75 -6.32
C ARG A 166 -1.58 13.65 -5.36
N GLN A 167 -0.70 14.01 -4.45
CA GLN A 167 -0.32 13.20 -3.31
C GLN A 167 -0.38 14.03 -2.03
N ILE A 168 -0.83 13.41 -0.95
CA ILE A 168 -0.68 13.95 0.39
C ILE A 168 0.11 12.94 1.22
N ARG A 169 1.17 13.41 1.89
CA ARG A 169 1.88 12.64 2.91
C ARG A 169 1.60 13.22 4.29
N ILE A 170 1.38 12.37 5.28
CA ILE A 170 1.10 12.79 6.66
C ILE A 170 1.97 11.95 7.58
N GLU A 171 2.79 12.58 8.40
CA GLU A 171 3.60 11.90 9.41
C GLU A 171 3.15 12.34 10.80
N GLY A 172 3.02 11.37 11.70
CA GLY A 172 2.41 11.62 13.00
C GLY A 172 2.67 10.56 14.06
N ASN A 173 2.39 10.96 15.30
CA ASN A 173 2.31 10.05 16.43
C ASN A 173 0.96 9.34 16.41
N VAL A 174 0.92 8.08 16.84
CA VAL A 174 -0.28 7.26 16.79
C VAL A 174 -0.76 6.93 18.20
N GLU A 175 -2.04 7.15 18.44
CA GLU A 175 -2.72 6.81 19.70
C GLU A 175 -3.94 5.94 19.42
N ARG A 176 -4.28 5.05 20.35
CA ARG A 176 -5.59 4.38 20.32
C ARG A 176 -6.67 5.40 20.62
N ILE A 177 -7.79 5.33 19.90
CA ILE A 177 -8.97 6.11 20.27
C ILE A 177 -9.65 5.48 21.50
N PRO A 178 -10.49 6.23 22.23
CA PRO A 178 -11.24 5.68 23.37
C PRO A 178 -12.03 4.43 22.99
N PHE A 179 -12.13 3.48 23.92
CA PHE A 179 -12.85 2.21 23.71
C PHE A 179 -14.30 2.46 23.28
N GLN A 180 -15.00 3.39 23.94
CA GLN A 180 -16.37 3.75 23.59
C GLN A 180 -16.50 4.25 22.15
N SER A 181 -15.58 5.11 21.69
CA SER A 181 -15.56 5.58 20.30
C SER A 181 -15.29 4.43 19.31
N SER A 182 -14.53 3.42 19.71
CA SER A 182 -14.36 2.20 18.91
C SER A 182 -15.64 1.37 18.85
N CYS A 183 -16.35 1.21 19.97
CA CYS A 183 -17.64 0.52 20.02
C CYS A 183 -18.67 1.22 19.14
N ASP A 184 -18.84 2.54 19.31
CA ASP A 184 -19.82 3.32 18.56
C ASP A 184 -19.60 3.18 17.05
N TYR A 185 -18.34 3.28 16.61
CA TYR A 185 -18.00 3.06 15.21
C TYR A 185 -18.19 1.59 14.79
N PHE A 186 -17.82 0.60 15.61
CA PHE A 186 -18.05 -0.82 15.30
C PHE A 186 -19.52 -1.10 15.01
N HIS A 187 -20.41 -0.64 15.89
CA HIS A 187 -21.86 -0.87 15.80
C HIS A 187 -22.53 -0.05 14.67
N SER A 188 -21.91 1.05 14.23
CA SER A 188 -22.35 1.81 13.04
C SER A 188 -22.12 1.06 11.71
N ARG A 189 -21.22 0.07 11.68
CA ARG A 189 -20.87 -0.66 10.45
C ARG A 189 -21.97 -1.67 10.09
N PRO A 190 -22.11 -2.05 8.80
CA PRO A 190 -22.99 -3.14 8.42
C PRO A 190 -22.69 -4.43 9.21
N LYS A 191 -23.73 -5.19 9.56
CA LYS A 191 -23.58 -6.42 10.36
C LYS A 191 -22.57 -7.42 9.77
N SER A 192 -22.52 -7.54 8.44
CA SER A 192 -21.52 -8.35 7.74
C SER A 192 -20.08 -7.89 7.98
N SER A 193 -19.86 -6.57 8.09
CA SER A 193 -18.56 -5.97 8.41
C SER A 193 -18.15 -6.17 9.87
N GLN A 194 -19.12 -6.13 10.79
CA GLN A 194 -18.91 -6.49 12.20
C GLN A 194 -18.48 -7.94 12.31
N ILE A 195 -19.25 -8.86 11.71
CA ILE A 195 -18.95 -10.30 11.70
C ILE A 195 -17.59 -10.58 11.05
N GLY A 196 -17.28 -9.96 9.91
CA GLY A 196 -15.98 -10.12 9.25
C GLY A 196 -14.79 -9.76 10.15
N ALA A 197 -14.95 -8.78 11.04
CA ALA A 197 -13.93 -8.43 12.02
C ALA A 197 -13.76 -9.49 13.14
N VAL A 198 -14.83 -10.22 13.48
CA VAL A 198 -14.80 -11.33 14.45
C VAL A 198 -14.25 -12.62 13.82
N VAL A 199 -14.58 -12.88 12.55
CA VAL A 199 -14.11 -14.07 11.80
C VAL A 199 -12.58 -14.08 11.67
N SER A 200 -11.99 -12.91 11.45
CA SER A 200 -10.58 -12.78 11.08
C SER A 200 -9.73 -12.23 12.22
N ARG A 201 -8.97 -13.11 12.88
CA ARG A 201 -7.74 -12.68 13.60
C ARG A 201 -6.72 -12.22 12.56
N GLN A 202 -6.82 -10.95 12.18
CA GLN A 202 -6.16 -10.39 11.01
C GLN A 202 -4.64 -10.63 11.04
N SER A 203 -4.08 -11.15 9.94
CA SER A 203 -2.65 -11.47 9.78
C SER A 203 -2.17 -12.77 10.46
N THR A 204 -3.08 -13.60 10.97
CA THR A 204 -2.73 -14.95 11.44
C THR A 204 -2.90 -15.99 10.31
N PRO A 205 -2.06 -17.05 10.25
CA PRO A 205 -2.21 -18.12 9.27
C PRO A 205 -3.55 -18.86 9.44
N VAL A 206 -4.20 -19.17 8.32
CA VAL A 206 -5.40 -20.01 8.23
C VAL A 206 -5.16 -21.11 7.20
N PRO A 207 -5.82 -22.28 7.31
CA PRO A 207 -5.55 -23.41 6.41
C PRO A 207 -5.91 -23.09 4.96
N ASP A 208 -7.06 -22.43 4.73
CA ASP A 208 -7.56 -22.10 3.40
C ASP A 208 -8.69 -21.04 3.46
N ARG A 209 -9.26 -20.73 2.29
CA ARG A 209 -10.37 -19.79 2.15
C ARG A 209 -11.69 -20.36 2.68
N ASP A 210 -11.89 -21.67 2.64
CA ASP A 210 -13.15 -22.30 3.04
C ASP A 210 -13.31 -22.30 4.56
N TYR A 211 -12.21 -22.37 5.30
CA TYR A 211 -12.18 -22.12 6.74
C TYR A 211 -12.81 -20.76 7.11
N LEU A 212 -12.44 -19.69 6.39
CA LEU A 212 -12.99 -18.35 6.63
C LEU A 212 -14.49 -18.28 6.26
N ARG A 213 -14.90 -18.92 5.16
CA ARG A 213 -16.31 -18.98 4.73
C ARG A 213 -17.18 -19.70 5.76
N GLN A 214 -16.70 -20.84 6.26
CA GLN A 214 -17.39 -21.62 7.28
C GLN A 214 -17.55 -20.82 8.58
N LYS A 215 -16.45 -20.23 9.08
CA LYS A 215 -16.50 -19.39 10.29
C LYS A 215 -17.42 -18.19 10.14
N ASN A 216 -17.44 -17.56 8.96
CA ASN A 216 -18.35 -16.47 8.67
C ASN A 216 -19.83 -16.91 8.67
N ALA A 217 -20.15 -18.07 8.08
CA ALA A 217 -21.50 -18.62 8.10
C ALA A 217 -21.96 -18.99 9.51
N GLU A 218 -21.09 -19.62 10.31
CA GLU A 218 -21.35 -19.94 11.73
C GLU A 218 -21.70 -18.68 12.54
N LEU A 219 -20.93 -17.60 12.35
CA LEU A 219 -21.14 -16.34 13.08
C LEU A 219 -22.33 -15.54 12.55
N LEU A 220 -22.64 -15.61 11.25
CA LEU A 220 -23.87 -15.04 10.68
C LEU A 220 -25.11 -15.66 11.30
N GLU A 221 -25.15 -16.98 11.46
CA GLU A 221 -26.28 -17.65 12.10
C GLU A 221 -26.32 -17.36 13.60
N LYS A 222 -25.17 -17.46 14.30
CA LYS A 222 -25.08 -17.17 15.74
C LYS A 222 -25.58 -15.77 16.08
N TYR A 223 -25.21 -14.78 15.28
CA TYR A 223 -25.55 -13.38 15.52
C TYR A 223 -26.77 -12.92 14.73
N LYS A 224 -27.55 -13.79 14.09
CA LYS A 224 -28.66 -13.39 13.21
C LYS A 224 -29.61 -12.38 13.85
N ASP A 225 -30.09 -12.69 15.05
CA ASP A 225 -31.06 -11.89 15.81
C ASP A 225 -30.46 -11.24 17.06
N THR A 226 -29.14 -11.27 17.20
CA THR A 226 -28.41 -10.67 18.32
C THR A 226 -27.38 -9.67 17.85
N GLU A 227 -26.93 -8.84 18.77
CA GLU A 227 -25.84 -7.90 18.53
C GLU A 227 -24.49 -8.62 18.50
N VAL A 228 -23.61 -8.19 17.59
CA VAL A 228 -22.24 -8.69 17.52
C VAL A 228 -21.42 -7.87 18.53
N PRO A 229 -20.83 -8.49 19.57
CA PRO A 229 -19.95 -7.75 20.47
C PRO A 229 -18.67 -7.34 19.72
N MET A 230 -18.19 -6.12 19.96
CA MET A 230 -16.88 -5.69 19.47
C MET A 230 -15.79 -6.53 20.16
N PRO A 231 -14.89 -7.19 19.42
CA PRO A 231 -13.76 -7.90 20.03
C PRO A 231 -12.76 -6.95 20.70
N ASP A 232 -12.17 -7.35 21.83
CA ASP A 232 -11.17 -6.57 22.57
C ASP A 232 -9.90 -6.25 21.74
N TYR A 233 -9.62 -7.07 20.74
CA TYR A 233 -8.51 -6.90 19.81
C TYR A 233 -8.86 -6.00 18.61
N TRP A 234 -10.02 -5.36 18.59
CA TRP A 234 -10.45 -4.50 17.49
C TRP A 234 -10.71 -3.07 17.98
N GLY A 235 -10.32 -2.08 17.19
CA GLY A 235 -10.69 -0.69 17.43
C GLY A 235 -9.94 0.29 16.55
N GLY A 236 -9.96 1.56 16.97
CA GLY A 236 -9.43 2.68 16.19
C GLY A 236 -8.08 3.20 16.67
N TYR A 237 -7.33 3.74 15.73
CA TYR A 237 -6.19 4.61 16.00
C TYR A 237 -6.45 6.00 15.41
N ILE A 238 -5.81 7.01 16.00
CA ILE A 238 -5.70 8.36 15.46
C ILE A 238 -4.22 8.69 15.22
N VAL A 239 -3.90 9.18 14.01
CA VAL A 239 -2.58 9.73 13.67
C VAL A 239 -2.63 11.23 13.90
N LYS A 240 -1.91 11.71 14.92
CA LYS A 240 -1.75 13.12 15.26
C LYS A 240 -0.58 13.70 14.44
N PRO A 241 -0.86 14.55 13.43
CA PRO A 241 0.15 14.97 12.48
C PRO A 241 1.13 15.97 13.10
N TYR A 242 2.41 15.77 12.80
CA TYR A 242 3.46 16.80 12.97
C TYR A 242 4.03 17.25 11.62
N LEU A 243 3.71 16.55 10.53
CA LEU A 243 4.07 16.93 9.17
C LEU A 243 2.93 16.58 8.20
N ILE A 244 2.61 17.50 7.30
CA ILE A 244 1.69 17.29 6.18
C ILE A 244 2.31 17.88 4.92
N GLU A 245 2.56 17.06 3.90
CA GLU A 245 3.05 17.48 2.59
C GLU A 245 1.94 17.40 1.55
N PHE A 246 1.78 18.48 0.79
CA PHE A 246 0.94 18.57 -0.41
C PHE A 246 1.83 18.55 -1.64
N TRP A 247 1.64 17.52 -2.46
CA TRP A 247 2.37 17.32 -3.71
C TRP A 247 1.42 17.44 -4.90
N GLN A 248 1.78 18.27 -5.88
CA GLN A 248 1.07 18.41 -7.16
C GLN A 248 2.03 18.08 -8.32
N GLY A 249 1.62 17.11 -9.14
CA GLY A 249 2.36 16.66 -10.30
C GLY A 249 2.36 17.71 -11.41
N GLN A 250 3.54 17.91 -12.01
CA GLN A 250 3.83 18.84 -13.09
C GLN A 250 4.52 18.12 -14.26
N THR A 251 4.19 18.50 -15.49
CA THR A 251 4.68 17.82 -16.70
C THR A 251 6.19 18.00 -16.88
N ASN A 252 6.70 19.18 -16.53
CA ASN A 252 8.13 19.53 -16.63
C ASN A 252 9.02 18.89 -15.53
N ARG A 253 8.44 18.09 -14.62
CA ARG A 253 9.09 17.44 -13.46
C ARG A 253 9.45 18.38 -12.31
N LEU A 254 9.15 19.66 -12.42
CA LEU A 254 9.25 20.62 -11.32
C LEU A 254 8.00 20.50 -10.44
N HIS A 255 7.89 19.39 -9.72
CA HIS A 255 6.73 19.11 -8.87
C HIS A 255 6.59 20.11 -7.73
N ASP A 256 5.36 20.53 -7.47
CA ASP A 256 5.08 21.43 -6.36
C ASP A 256 5.00 20.64 -5.07
N ARG A 257 5.73 21.09 -4.06
CA ARG A 257 5.80 20.45 -2.75
C ARG A 257 5.73 21.50 -1.67
N ILE A 258 4.55 21.67 -1.08
CA ILE A 258 4.36 22.54 0.08
C ILE A 258 4.22 21.66 1.32
N VAL A 259 5.12 21.84 2.27
CA VAL A 259 5.19 21.02 3.49
C VAL A 259 4.90 21.88 4.69
N PHE A 260 3.94 21.45 5.49
CA PHE A 260 3.62 21.98 6.80
C PHE A 260 4.26 21.12 7.88
N THR A 261 4.89 21.75 8.87
CA THR A 261 5.48 21.08 10.04
C THR A 261 5.06 21.77 11.34
N LYS A 262 4.93 20.99 12.41
CA LYS A 262 4.85 21.54 13.78
C LYS A 262 6.25 21.65 14.35
N PRO A 263 6.75 22.87 14.65
CA PRO A 263 8.00 23.05 15.37
C PRO A 263 7.97 22.31 16.71
N LYS A 264 9.12 21.82 17.17
CA LYS A 264 9.20 21.23 18.51
C LYS A 264 9.22 22.35 19.56
N ASP A 265 8.67 22.06 20.74
CA ASP A 265 8.72 22.99 21.87
C ASP A 265 10.18 23.39 22.17
N GLY A 266 10.49 24.68 22.04
CA GLY A 266 11.82 25.24 22.28
C GLY A 266 12.69 25.46 21.04
N GLU A 267 12.27 25.00 19.85
CA GLU A 267 12.89 25.40 18.59
C GLU A 267 12.34 26.78 18.20
N SER A 268 13.23 27.79 18.24
CA SER A 268 12.88 29.21 18.04
C SER A 268 13.48 29.82 16.78
N GLU A 269 14.24 29.03 16.02
CA GLU A 269 14.81 29.48 14.75
C GLU A 269 13.91 29.04 13.61
N SER A 270 13.14 29.99 13.08
CA SER A 270 12.46 29.84 11.79
C SER A 270 13.53 29.77 10.70
N GLY A 271 13.52 28.71 9.90
CA GLY A 271 14.41 28.57 8.75
C GLY A 271 14.24 29.72 7.76
N GLU A 272 15.28 29.99 6.94
CA GLU A 272 15.33 31.10 5.98
C GLU A 272 14.12 31.15 5.03
N PHE A 273 13.52 29.99 4.73
CA PHE A 273 12.39 29.82 3.82
C PHE A 273 11.11 29.35 4.51
N GLU A 274 11.06 29.38 5.84
CA GLU A 274 9.87 29.00 6.60
C GLU A 274 8.91 30.17 6.75
N HIS A 275 7.62 29.87 6.58
CA HIS A 275 6.53 30.82 6.72
C HIS A 275 5.59 30.36 7.84
N ALA A 276 5.08 31.32 8.62
CA ALA A 276 4.11 31.03 9.66
C ALA A 276 2.77 30.56 9.05
N ALA A 277 2.14 29.59 9.69
CA ALA A 277 0.82 29.05 9.35
C ALA A 277 -0.12 29.08 10.58
N GLU A 278 -1.39 28.73 10.38
CA GLU A 278 -2.39 28.73 11.46
C GLU A 278 -2.08 27.63 12.49
N GLY A 279 -2.50 27.80 13.74
CA GLY A 279 -2.45 26.73 14.75
C GLY A 279 -1.04 26.29 15.18
N GLY A 280 -0.04 27.17 15.07
CA GLY A 280 1.35 26.89 15.44
C GLY A 280 2.11 26.06 14.42
N TRP A 281 1.57 25.89 13.22
CA TRP A 281 2.29 25.29 12.10
C TRP A 281 3.22 26.30 11.44
N VAL A 282 4.25 25.79 10.77
CA VAL A 282 5.02 26.52 9.76
C VAL A 282 4.92 25.76 8.44
N TYR A 283 5.19 26.43 7.32
CA TYR A 283 5.26 25.78 6.02
C TYR A 283 6.40 26.32 5.16
N GLN A 284 6.85 25.49 4.22
CA GLN A 284 7.88 25.82 3.25
C GLN A 284 7.72 25.02 1.97
N ARG A 285 8.32 25.51 0.89
CA ARG A 285 8.44 24.78 -0.38
C ARG A 285 9.65 23.87 -0.36
N LEU A 286 9.49 22.64 -0.84
CA LEU A 286 10.60 21.72 -1.08
C LEU A 286 10.90 21.57 -2.57
N SER A 287 12.16 21.30 -2.90
CA SER A 287 12.52 20.87 -4.25
C SER A 287 11.87 19.52 -4.59
N PRO A 288 11.47 19.29 -5.85
CA PRO A 288 10.92 18.01 -6.30
C PRO A 288 11.89 16.84 -6.20
#